data_AF-A0A5M3ZDE8-F1
#
_entry.id   AF-A0A5M3ZDE8-F1
#
_cell.length_a   1.000
_cell.length_b   1.000
_cell.length_c   1.000
_cell.angle_alpha   90.00
_cell.angle_beta   90.00
_cell.angle_gamma   90.00
#
_symmetry.space_group_name_H-M   'P 1'
#
loop_
_entity.id
_entity.type
_entity.pdbx_description
1 polymer ?
#
loop_
_entity_poly.entity_id
_entity_poly.type
_entity_poly.pdbx_seq_one_letter_code
_entity_poly.pdbx_strand_id
1 'polypeptide(L)'
;MKIRAGLWASSSLFSHVLALTIGEINGKHYLSPYQGKNVSDIKGLVTAKGSSGFYLRSTRSNADSPASDSIYVYGKSAVSQVSVGDIISLDGEVSEYRSSQAYVYLTEIISPTNIEVASHDNEVTPLVIGQKGLVPPTEEFSDLDHKNVFGVPNNVSQISHENPKVKPSKYGMDFWESLSGELVQLKGVHALTKPNRYGDTWVLGGWDSTGQNERGGLTMAPNDANPEAIIIGSPLDGSSNPTNTKIGDTIDDITGVITQAYGYYRLLPLTALTVTGSNETAAMPTTLTSNGSCSAMAVGSYNVENLTPNSTHLSKIAGHIVEYLKCPTVMFLQEIQDNNGATDDGVVSANRTLSTLIREIQKQGGIKYDFVNIDPVDGRDGGEPGGNIRVAYLYDPSVVRLRNANPGSSTDANEVLSGAELKYNPGLIDPSNSAWADSRKPLAAAWETLEGQARFFTVNVHFTSKGGGSSIEGDARPPVNGGIDQRSAQAKVVGKFISEILLEDSRAKIITAGDFNEFAFARPLEVFSAVSGLQDLDDVAGVSKTERYTYLYDANCQQLDHMYVSDALTTEAQIEHIHVNTWVAYEEQASDHDPTVALLNVCV
;
A
#
# COMPACT_ATOMS: atom_id res chain seq x y z
N MET A 1 -54.40 37.87 -70.41
CA MET A 1 -54.32 37.63 -68.96
C MET A 1 -54.46 36.13 -68.69
N LYS A 2 -53.34 35.39 -68.61
CA LYS A 2 -53.26 34.03 -68.08
C LYS A 2 -51.87 33.86 -67.45
N ILE A 3 -51.87 33.77 -66.13
CA ILE A 3 -50.70 33.62 -65.26
C ILE A 3 -50.25 32.16 -65.35
N ARG A 4 -48.96 31.92 -65.63
CA ARG A 4 -48.32 30.60 -65.43
C ARG A 4 -47.54 30.67 -64.11
N ALA A 5 -48.00 29.92 -63.12
CA ALA A 5 -47.31 29.70 -61.86
C ALA A 5 -46.16 28.70 -62.07
N GLY A 6 -44.96 29.07 -61.62
CA GLY A 6 -43.83 28.16 -61.49
C GLY A 6 -43.96 27.35 -60.21
N LEU A 7 -43.74 26.04 -60.31
CA LEU A 7 -43.59 25.14 -59.16
C LEU A 7 -42.07 25.00 -58.92
N TRP A 8 -41.58 25.59 -57.82
CA TRP A 8 -40.27 25.25 -57.27
C TRP A 8 -40.50 24.17 -56.21
N ALA A 9 -39.96 22.97 -56.46
CA ALA A 9 -39.92 21.90 -55.48
C ALA A 9 -38.68 22.09 -54.60
N SER A 10 -38.88 22.53 -53.37
CA SER A 10 -37.83 22.56 -52.34
C SER A 10 -37.70 21.16 -51.74
N SER A 11 -36.61 20.47 -52.06
CA SER A 11 -36.25 19.20 -51.42
C SER A 11 -35.63 19.48 -50.05
N SER A 12 -36.40 19.35 -48.98
CA SER A 12 -35.87 19.37 -47.61
C SER A 12 -35.11 18.07 -47.34
N LEU A 13 -33.78 18.13 -47.35
CA LEU A 13 -32.92 17.09 -46.79
C LEU A 13 -33.10 17.11 -45.27
N PHE A 14 -33.87 16.17 -44.74
CA PHE A 14 -33.87 15.88 -43.31
C PHE A 14 -32.54 15.20 -42.97
N SER A 15 -31.62 15.92 -42.31
CA SER A 15 -30.55 15.30 -41.56
C SER A 15 -31.17 14.49 -40.43
N HIS A 16 -31.08 13.16 -40.49
CA HIS A 16 -31.34 12.33 -39.32
C HIS A 16 -30.31 12.68 -38.25
N VAL A 17 -30.68 13.50 -37.27
CA VAL A 17 -29.90 13.63 -36.04
C VAL A 17 -30.01 12.28 -35.34
N LEU A 18 -28.93 11.50 -35.33
CA LEU A 18 -28.85 10.26 -34.57
C LEU A 18 -29.03 10.58 -33.08
N ALA A 19 -29.80 9.76 -32.36
CA ALA A 19 -29.98 9.92 -30.92
C ALA A 19 -28.64 9.73 -30.20
N LEU A 20 -28.31 10.66 -29.30
CA LEU A 20 -27.08 10.70 -28.51
C LEU A 20 -26.95 9.41 -27.67
N THR A 21 -25.82 8.72 -27.76
CA THR A 21 -25.57 7.49 -26.98
C THR A 21 -24.82 7.77 -25.68
N ILE A 22 -24.89 6.82 -24.74
CA ILE A 22 -24.14 6.91 -23.48
C ILE A 22 -22.63 6.92 -23.73
N GLY A 23 -22.11 6.10 -24.67
CA GLY A 23 -20.70 6.14 -25.03
C GLY A 23 -20.24 7.47 -25.65
N GLU A 24 -21.13 8.21 -26.32
CA GLU A 24 -20.85 9.58 -26.78
C GLU A 24 -20.87 10.59 -25.62
N ILE A 25 -21.72 10.38 -24.61
CA ILE A 25 -21.73 11.16 -23.37
C ILE A 25 -20.44 10.96 -22.61
N ASN A 26 -20.03 9.72 -22.33
CA ASN A 26 -18.78 9.44 -21.61
C ASN A 26 -17.57 9.92 -22.41
N GLY A 27 -17.56 9.65 -23.73
CA GLY A 27 -16.46 10.07 -24.60
C GLY A 27 -15.18 9.27 -24.39
N LYS A 28 -14.14 9.60 -25.16
CA LYS A 28 -12.89 8.81 -25.25
C LYS A 28 -11.80 9.25 -24.26
N HIS A 29 -12.14 10.14 -23.35
CA HIS A 29 -11.25 10.79 -22.40
C HIS A 29 -11.87 10.68 -21.00
N TYR A 30 -11.12 11.02 -19.96
CA TYR A 30 -11.58 10.98 -18.57
C TYR A 30 -12.71 11.97 -18.25
N LEU A 31 -12.82 13.07 -19.00
CA LEU A 31 -13.90 14.04 -18.86
C LEU A 31 -14.84 13.97 -20.06
N SER A 32 -16.13 13.97 -19.75
CA SER A 32 -17.20 13.97 -20.73
C SER A 32 -17.16 15.21 -21.63
N PRO A 33 -17.29 15.06 -22.97
CA PRO A 33 -17.54 16.19 -23.87
C PRO A 33 -18.91 16.87 -23.66
N TYR A 34 -19.75 16.31 -22.79
CA TYR A 34 -21.06 16.82 -22.41
C TYR A 34 -21.13 17.35 -20.98
N GLN A 35 -20.00 17.43 -20.25
CA GLN A 35 -19.96 18.04 -18.91
C GLN A 35 -20.73 19.38 -18.85
N GLY A 36 -21.67 19.48 -17.91
CA GLY A 36 -22.54 20.63 -17.67
C GLY A 36 -23.62 20.87 -18.74
N LYS A 37 -23.84 19.91 -19.66
CA LYS A 37 -24.87 20.02 -20.70
C LYS A 37 -26.09 19.19 -20.34
N ASN A 38 -27.25 19.73 -20.69
CA ASN A 38 -28.48 18.95 -20.71
C ASN A 38 -28.48 17.99 -21.90
N VAL A 39 -28.87 16.76 -21.63
CA VAL A 39 -29.06 15.69 -22.61
C VAL A 39 -30.51 15.21 -22.55
N SER A 40 -31.03 14.75 -23.68
CA SER A 40 -32.42 14.35 -23.82
C SER A 40 -32.58 13.07 -24.62
N ASP A 41 -33.64 12.32 -24.35
CA ASP A 41 -33.96 11.03 -25.00
C ASP A 41 -32.81 10.01 -24.90
N ILE A 42 -32.10 10.00 -23.77
CA ILE A 42 -31.00 9.07 -23.50
C ILE A 42 -31.58 7.69 -23.20
N LYS A 43 -31.32 6.74 -24.09
CA LYS A 43 -31.88 5.39 -24.05
C LYS A 43 -30.89 4.36 -23.55
N GLY A 44 -31.36 3.51 -22.64
CA GLY A 44 -30.56 2.39 -22.16
C GLY A 44 -31.36 1.35 -21.36
N LEU A 45 -30.69 0.25 -21.08
CA LEU A 45 -31.12 -0.84 -20.22
C LEU A 45 -30.64 -0.58 -18.79
N VAL A 46 -31.55 -0.64 -17.81
CA VAL A 46 -31.20 -0.55 -16.39
C VAL A 46 -30.56 -1.85 -15.95
N THR A 47 -29.26 -1.81 -15.63
CA THR A 47 -28.46 -3.02 -15.32
C THR A 47 -28.35 -3.28 -13.83
N ALA A 48 -28.35 -2.24 -13.01
CA ALA A 48 -28.30 -2.34 -11.56
C ALA A 48 -28.90 -1.08 -10.90
N LYS A 49 -29.20 -1.17 -9.61
CA LYS A 49 -29.77 -0.07 -8.82
C LYS A 49 -29.12 -0.01 -7.45
N GLY A 50 -28.89 1.20 -6.96
CA GLY A 50 -28.53 1.46 -5.56
C GLY A 50 -29.56 2.36 -4.88
N SER A 51 -29.27 2.77 -3.65
CA SER A 51 -30.18 3.60 -2.84
C SER A 51 -30.34 5.04 -3.35
N SER A 52 -29.36 5.54 -4.10
CA SER A 52 -29.29 6.95 -4.54
C SER A 52 -29.37 7.15 -6.06
N GLY A 53 -29.37 6.07 -6.83
CA GLY A 53 -29.37 6.11 -8.28
C GLY A 53 -29.39 4.72 -8.90
N PHE A 54 -29.26 4.65 -10.22
CA PHE A 54 -29.25 3.40 -10.98
C PHE A 54 -28.25 3.47 -12.14
N TYR A 55 -27.92 2.33 -12.70
CA TYR A 55 -26.93 2.19 -13.77
C TYR A 55 -27.62 1.88 -15.08
N LEU A 56 -27.25 2.61 -16.12
CA LEU A 56 -27.89 2.55 -17.44
C LEU A 56 -26.85 2.19 -18.50
N ARG A 57 -27.07 1.08 -19.21
CA ARG A 57 -26.23 0.64 -20.33
C ARG A 57 -26.90 0.97 -21.66
N SER A 58 -26.18 1.50 -22.64
CA SER A 58 -26.75 1.76 -23.96
C SER A 58 -27.26 0.48 -24.61
N THR A 59 -28.42 0.57 -25.30
CA THR A 59 -28.95 -0.52 -26.13
C THR A 59 -28.27 -0.59 -27.51
N ARG A 60 -27.39 0.37 -27.81
CA ARG A 60 -26.59 0.42 -29.04
C ARG A 60 -25.12 0.46 -28.65
N SER A 61 -24.45 -0.68 -28.76
CA SER A 61 -23.02 -0.72 -28.45
C SER A 61 -22.21 0.09 -29.48
N ASN A 62 -21.22 0.82 -28.99
CA ASN A 62 -20.19 1.41 -29.83
C ASN A 62 -18.89 0.60 -29.69
N ALA A 63 -18.85 -0.58 -30.32
CA ALA A 63 -17.75 -1.54 -30.19
C ALA A 63 -16.35 -0.99 -30.56
N ASP A 64 -16.27 0.15 -31.26
CA ASP A 64 -15.02 0.81 -31.67
C ASP A 64 -14.59 1.96 -30.73
N SER A 65 -15.33 2.21 -29.65
CA SER A 65 -15.02 3.26 -28.67
C SER A 65 -14.35 2.69 -27.42
N PRO A 66 -13.29 3.34 -26.90
CA PRO A 66 -12.75 3.02 -25.57
C PRO A 66 -13.61 3.57 -24.42
N ALA A 67 -14.73 4.22 -24.73
CA ALA A 67 -15.67 4.77 -23.75
C ALA A 67 -16.55 3.67 -23.16
N SER A 68 -16.87 3.75 -21.87
CA SER A 68 -17.95 2.94 -21.30
C SER A 68 -19.27 3.20 -22.04
N ASP A 69 -20.01 2.15 -22.36
CA ASP A 69 -21.39 2.24 -22.88
C ASP A 69 -22.41 2.33 -21.72
N SER A 70 -21.95 2.43 -20.47
CA SER A 70 -22.77 2.57 -19.27
C SER A 70 -22.51 3.87 -18.52
N ILE A 71 -23.51 4.34 -17.78
CA ILE A 71 -23.43 5.56 -16.98
C ILE A 71 -24.24 5.43 -15.69
N TYR A 72 -23.76 6.07 -14.63
CA TYR A 72 -24.52 6.22 -13.39
C TYR A 72 -25.52 7.37 -13.52
N VAL A 73 -26.78 7.09 -13.15
CA VAL A 73 -27.85 8.09 -13.08
C VAL A 73 -28.12 8.38 -11.61
N TYR A 74 -27.64 9.52 -11.14
CA TYR A 74 -27.83 9.98 -9.76
C TYR A 74 -29.20 10.65 -9.59
N GLY A 75 -30.02 10.10 -8.69
CA GLY A 75 -31.36 10.62 -8.44
C GLY A 75 -32.21 9.66 -7.62
N LYS A 76 -32.25 9.85 -6.30
CA LYS A 76 -32.99 8.98 -5.37
C LYS A 76 -34.48 8.80 -5.73
N SER A 77 -35.14 9.86 -6.17
CA SER A 77 -36.56 9.82 -6.58
C SER A 77 -36.80 9.10 -7.91
N ALA A 78 -35.77 8.97 -8.74
CA ALA A 78 -35.84 8.24 -10.01
C ALA A 78 -35.70 6.73 -9.81
N VAL A 79 -35.02 6.29 -8.74
CA VAL A 79 -34.84 4.86 -8.41
C VAL A 79 -36.18 4.12 -8.30
N SER A 80 -37.23 4.75 -7.78
CA SER A 80 -38.56 4.11 -7.66
C SER A 80 -39.36 4.05 -8.97
N GLN A 81 -38.87 4.68 -10.04
CA GLN A 81 -39.55 4.76 -11.34
C GLN A 81 -39.10 3.68 -12.33
N VAL A 82 -38.04 2.93 -11.99
CA VAL A 82 -37.40 1.95 -12.88
C VAL A 82 -37.15 0.64 -12.16
N SER A 83 -37.01 -0.45 -12.90
CA SER A 83 -36.61 -1.78 -12.43
C SER A 83 -35.39 -2.25 -13.20
N VAL A 84 -34.58 -3.12 -12.60
CA VAL A 84 -33.51 -3.82 -13.33
C VAL A 84 -34.15 -4.62 -14.47
N GLY A 85 -33.60 -4.54 -15.67
CA GLY A 85 -34.19 -5.13 -16.87
C GLY A 85 -35.12 -4.19 -17.65
N ASP A 86 -35.41 -2.97 -17.16
CA ASP A 86 -36.17 -1.99 -17.93
C ASP A 86 -35.30 -1.37 -19.03
N ILE A 87 -35.83 -1.23 -20.25
CA ILE A 87 -35.29 -0.31 -21.25
C ILE A 87 -36.05 1.00 -21.12
N ILE A 88 -35.33 2.08 -20.84
CA ILE A 88 -35.90 3.40 -20.60
C ILE A 88 -35.34 4.45 -21.55
N SER A 89 -36.02 5.58 -21.65
CA SER A 89 -35.46 6.87 -22.06
C SER A 89 -35.55 7.87 -20.92
N LEU A 90 -34.58 8.77 -20.81
CA LEU A 90 -34.61 9.88 -19.85
C LEU A 90 -33.93 11.14 -20.39
N ASP A 91 -34.24 12.26 -19.75
CA ASP A 91 -33.52 13.52 -19.88
C ASP A 91 -32.74 13.80 -18.58
N GLY A 92 -31.69 14.61 -18.65
CA GLY A 92 -30.92 15.01 -17.46
C GLY A 92 -29.76 15.94 -17.80
N GLU A 93 -28.91 16.21 -16.81
CA GLU A 93 -27.67 16.99 -16.98
C GLU A 93 -26.46 16.09 -16.75
N VAL A 94 -25.45 16.18 -17.61
CA VAL A 94 -24.19 15.42 -17.43
C VAL A 94 -23.28 16.18 -16.46
N SER A 95 -22.80 15.49 -15.43
CA SER A 95 -21.94 16.03 -14.38
C SER A 95 -20.65 15.22 -14.28
N GLU A 96 -19.57 15.88 -13.85
CA GLU A 96 -18.33 15.24 -13.44
C GLU A 96 -18.23 15.32 -11.93
N TYR A 97 -18.48 14.20 -11.26
CA TYR A 97 -18.54 14.12 -9.80
C TYR A 97 -17.21 13.64 -9.20
N ARG A 98 -16.80 14.24 -8.09
CA ARG A 98 -15.78 13.69 -7.18
C ARG A 98 -15.99 14.23 -5.78
N SER A 99 -15.70 13.40 -4.78
CA SER A 99 -15.83 13.77 -3.35
C SER A 99 -14.58 14.47 -2.79
N SER A 100 -13.45 14.41 -3.50
CA SER A 100 -12.20 15.07 -3.16
C SER A 100 -11.47 15.52 -4.42
N GLN A 101 -10.73 16.62 -4.35
CA GLN A 101 -9.88 17.09 -5.45
C GLN A 101 -8.72 16.13 -5.77
N ALA A 102 -8.37 15.25 -4.84
CA ALA A 102 -7.32 14.25 -5.06
C ALA A 102 -7.77 13.07 -5.93
N TYR A 103 -9.08 12.94 -6.19
CA TYR A 103 -9.65 11.81 -6.93
C TYR A 103 -9.91 12.18 -8.39
N VAL A 104 -9.87 11.18 -9.26
CA VAL A 104 -10.38 11.32 -10.63
C VAL A 104 -11.90 11.49 -10.60
N TYR A 105 -12.45 12.06 -11.68
CA TYR A 105 -13.89 12.31 -11.79
C TYR A 105 -14.65 11.04 -12.19
N LEU A 106 -15.93 10.99 -11.80
CA LEU A 106 -16.93 10.06 -12.27
C LEU A 106 -17.94 10.83 -13.13
N THR A 107 -18.05 10.48 -14.41
CA THR A 107 -19.13 10.98 -15.27
C THR A 107 -20.47 10.37 -14.86
N GLU A 108 -21.48 11.23 -14.61
CA GLU A 108 -22.82 10.81 -14.22
C GLU A 108 -23.91 11.68 -14.86
N ILE A 109 -25.15 11.19 -14.89
CA ILE A 109 -26.33 12.00 -15.21
C ILE A 109 -27.03 12.37 -13.90
N ILE A 110 -27.20 13.66 -13.66
CA ILE A 110 -27.93 14.21 -12.51
C ILE A 110 -29.29 14.77 -12.95
N SER A 111 -30.16 15.02 -11.96
CA SER A 111 -31.49 15.61 -12.15
C SER A 111 -32.32 14.90 -13.23
N PRO A 112 -32.43 13.56 -13.22
CA PRO A 112 -33.14 12.83 -14.26
C PRO A 112 -34.62 13.20 -14.30
N THR A 113 -35.14 13.44 -15.50
CA THR A 113 -36.55 13.78 -15.78
C THR A 113 -37.04 13.01 -17.01
N ASN A 114 -38.36 13.09 -17.27
CA ASN A 114 -39.00 12.45 -18.44
C ASN A 114 -38.62 10.98 -18.61
N ILE A 115 -38.61 10.23 -17.49
CA ILE A 115 -38.29 8.81 -17.50
C ILE A 115 -39.48 8.05 -18.08
N GLU A 116 -39.27 7.42 -19.22
CA GLU A 116 -40.27 6.59 -19.90
C GLU A 116 -39.74 5.16 -20.05
N VAL A 117 -40.52 4.17 -19.61
CA VAL A 117 -40.16 2.75 -19.77
C VAL A 117 -40.72 2.24 -21.10
N ALA A 118 -39.83 1.83 -21.98
CA ALA A 118 -40.17 1.29 -23.30
C ALA A 118 -40.46 -0.22 -23.26
N SER A 119 -39.74 -0.97 -22.43
CA SER A 119 -39.98 -2.40 -22.18
C SER A 119 -39.46 -2.83 -20.81
N HIS A 120 -40.00 -3.93 -20.29
CA HIS A 120 -39.66 -4.54 -19.00
C HIS A 120 -39.01 -5.91 -19.18
N ASP A 121 -38.42 -6.43 -18.11
CA ASP A 121 -37.92 -7.82 -17.99
C ASP A 121 -36.95 -8.24 -19.11
N ASN A 122 -36.18 -7.28 -19.64
CA ASN A 122 -35.14 -7.57 -20.62
C ASN A 122 -33.95 -8.25 -19.93
N GLU A 123 -33.26 -9.14 -20.65
CA GLU A 123 -32.10 -9.84 -20.14
C GLU A 123 -30.96 -8.86 -19.80
N VAL A 124 -30.42 -8.97 -18.59
CA VAL A 124 -29.25 -8.21 -18.13
C VAL A 124 -28.06 -9.17 -18.04
N THR A 125 -27.18 -9.11 -19.03
CA THR A 125 -25.96 -9.92 -19.07
C THR A 125 -24.74 -9.08 -18.63
N PRO A 126 -23.96 -9.50 -17.62
CA PRO A 126 -22.72 -8.82 -17.26
C PRO A 126 -21.59 -9.08 -18.29
N LEU A 127 -20.65 -8.15 -18.41
CA LEU A 127 -19.38 -8.42 -19.08
C LEU A 127 -18.48 -9.26 -18.18
N VAL A 128 -17.80 -10.26 -18.72
CA VAL A 128 -16.90 -11.11 -17.93
C VAL A 128 -15.46 -10.62 -18.08
N ILE A 129 -14.86 -10.17 -16.99
CA ILE A 129 -13.45 -9.75 -16.95
C ILE A 129 -12.54 -10.97 -17.07
N GLY A 130 -11.41 -10.82 -17.76
CA GLY A 130 -10.51 -11.90 -18.14
C GLY A 130 -10.93 -12.67 -19.40
N GLN A 131 -12.03 -12.29 -20.06
CA GLN A 131 -12.54 -12.96 -21.26
C GLN A 131 -12.77 -11.99 -22.41
N LYS A 132 -12.76 -12.50 -23.65
CA LYS A 132 -13.09 -11.75 -24.88
C LYS A 132 -12.29 -10.44 -25.03
N GLY A 133 -11.05 -10.40 -24.54
CA GLY A 133 -10.18 -9.23 -24.62
C GLY A 133 -10.35 -8.21 -23.50
N LEU A 134 -11.25 -8.43 -22.53
CA LEU A 134 -11.40 -7.61 -21.33
C LEU A 134 -10.42 -8.04 -20.24
N VAL A 135 -9.12 -7.91 -20.52
CA VAL A 135 -8.05 -8.29 -19.59
C VAL A 135 -7.41 -7.02 -19.03
N PRO A 136 -7.37 -6.82 -17.70
CA PRO A 136 -6.69 -5.67 -17.11
C PRO A 136 -5.20 -5.69 -17.46
N PRO A 137 -4.60 -4.54 -17.86
CA PRO A 137 -3.15 -4.38 -17.89
C PRO A 137 -2.53 -4.60 -16.50
N THR A 138 -1.32 -5.14 -16.46
CA THR A 138 -0.69 -5.63 -15.22
C THR A 138 0.45 -4.77 -14.69
N GLU A 139 0.84 -3.67 -15.36
CA GLU A 139 2.03 -2.90 -14.94
C GLU A 139 1.74 -1.39 -14.88
N GLU A 140 1.47 -0.76 -16.03
CA GLU A 140 1.33 0.70 -16.11
C GLU A 140 -0.09 1.15 -15.69
N PHE A 141 -0.19 2.15 -14.81
CA PHE A 141 -1.48 2.72 -14.38
C PHE A 141 -2.02 3.76 -15.36
N SER A 142 -1.18 4.66 -15.86
CA SER A 142 -1.52 5.76 -16.77
C SER A 142 -0.34 6.16 -17.66
N ASP A 143 -0.59 6.74 -18.84
CA ASP A 143 0.48 7.30 -19.68
C ASP A 143 1.17 8.51 -19.06
N LEU A 144 0.49 9.19 -18.14
CA LEU A 144 1.00 10.33 -17.39
C LEU A 144 2.01 9.94 -16.30
N ASP A 145 2.17 8.65 -16.00
CA ASP A 145 3.23 8.16 -15.11
C ASP A 145 4.59 8.08 -15.78
N HIS A 146 4.62 8.19 -17.12
CA HIS A 146 5.83 8.02 -17.91
C HIS A 146 6.56 6.70 -17.60
N LYS A 147 5.77 5.63 -17.42
CA LYS A 147 6.23 4.26 -17.08
C LYS A 147 6.83 4.09 -15.69
N ASN A 148 6.66 5.07 -14.79
CA ASN A 148 7.13 4.95 -13.41
C ASN A 148 6.11 5.58 -12.47
N VAL A 149 5.22 4.75 -11.92
CA VAL A 149 4.21 5.18 -10.94
C VAL A 149 4.82 5.68 -9.62
N PHE A 150 6.09 5.38 -9.35
CA PHE A 150 6.85 5.88 -8.20
C PHE A 150 7.78 7.05 -8.57
N GLY A 151 7.68 7.54 -9.80
CA GLY A 151 8.55 8.54 -10.38
C GLY A 151 8.49 9.88 -9.64
N VAL A 152 9.63 10.53 -9.53
CA VAL A 152 9.78 11.87 -8.94
C VAL A 152 10.29 12.88 -9.99
N PRO A 153 9.90 14.16 -9.91
CA PRO A 153 8.94 14.74 -8.97
C PRO A 153 7.52 14.17 -9.15
N ASN A 154 6.79 13.98 -8.04
CA ASN A 154 5.39 13.53 -8.07
C ASN A 154 4.47 14.69 -8.51
N ASN A 155 3.22 14.38 -8.86
CA ASN A 155 2.18 15.36 -9.18
C ASN A 155 2.64 16.43 -10.19
N VAL A 156 3.35 16.01 -11.23
CA VAL A 156 3.79 16.89 -12.32
C VAL A 156 2.70 17.11 -13.36
N SER A 157 1.69 16.24 -13.37
CA SER A 157 0.49 16.34 -14.19
C SER A 157 -0.73 15.85 -13.41
N GLN A 158 -1.92 16.16 -13.91
CA GLN A 158 -3.18 15.71 -13.31
C GLN A 158 -4.11 15.17 -14.39
N ILE A 159 -4.77 14.04 -14.14
CA ILE A 159 -5.75 13.44 -15.06
C ILE A 159 -6.84 14.44 -15.42
N SER A 160 -7.36 15.17 -14.43
CA SER A 160 -8.42 16.16 -14.60
C SER A 160 -7.99 17.41 -15.38
N HIS A 161 -6.69 17.70 -15.44
CA HIS A 161 -6.15 18.84 -16.19
C HIS A 161 -5.77 18.44 -17.62
N GLU A 162 -4.99 17.37 -17.76
CA GLU A 162 -4.52 16.88 -19.06
C GLU A 162 -5.63 16.21 -19.87
N ASN A 163 -6.62 15.64 -19.18
CA ASN A 163 -7.74 14.89 -19.74
C ASN A 163 -7.28 13.89 -20.82
N PRO A 164 -6.39 12.94 -20.48
CA PRO A 164 -5.78 12.06 -21.47
C PRO A 164 -6.83 11.17 -22.14
N LYS A 165 -6.50 10.71 -23.35
CA LYS A 165 -7.33 9.74 -24.06
C LYS A 165 -7.16 8.37 -23.42
N VAL A 166 -8.27 7.74 -23.05
CA VAL A 166 -8.33 6.40 -22.47
C VAL A 166 -7.83 5.35 -23.47
N LYS A 167 -6.92 4.48 -23.02
CA LYS A 167 -6.30 3.36 -23.74
C LYS A 167 -6.36 2.08 -22.88
N PRO A 168 -7.53 1.42 -22.82
CA PRO A 168 -7.81 0.32 -21.89
C PRO A 168 -6.88 -0.89 -22.01
N SER A 169 -6.34 -1.13 -23.20
CA SER A 169 -5.44 -2.26 -23.46
C SER A 169 -3.99 -2.00 -23.02
N LYS A 170 -3.69 -0.86 -22.40
CA LYS A 170 -2.33 -0.44 -22.05
C LYS A 170 -2.18 -0.05 -20.59
N TYR A 171 -3.17 0.66 -20.05
CA TYR A 171 -3.10 1.27 -18.74
C TYR A 171 -4.24 0.78 -17.86
N GLY A 172 -3.96 0.36 -16.64
CA GLY A 172 -5.00 -0.22 -15.78
C GLY A 172 -6.04 0.78 -15.32
N MET A 173 -5.68 2.05 -15.04
CA MET A 173 -6.69 3.07 -14.76
C MET A 173 -7.60 3.29 -15.97
N ASP A 174 -7.03 3.33 -17.17
CA ASP A 174 -7.80 3.46 -18.41
C ASP A 174 -8.72 2.25 -18.63
N PHE A 175 -8.28 1.05 -18.24
CA PHE A 175 -9.09 -0.17 -18.30
C PHE A 175 -10.34 -0.03 -17.42
N TRP A 176 -10.16 0.30 -16.14
CA TRP A 176 -11.27 0.46 -15.22
C TRP A 176 -12.17 1.67 -15.57
N GLU A 177 -11.59 2.77 -16.07
CA GLU A 177 -12.33 3.92 -16.58
C GLU A 177 -13.25 3.55 -17.74
N SER A 178 -12.76 2.74 -18.69
CA SER A 178 -13.57 2.27 -19.82
C SER A 178 -14.74 1.37 -19.45
N LEU A 179 -14.79 0.93 -18.18
CA LEU A 179 -15.87 0.14 -17.61
C LEU A 179 -16.69 0.92 -16.59
N SER A 180 -16.45 2.22 -16.38
CA SER A 180 -17.17 3.01 -15.38
C SER A 180 -18.70 2.94 -15.61
N GLY A 181 -19.44 2.55 -14.57
CA GLY A 181 -20.88 2.32 -14.59
C GLY A 181 -21.33 0.96 -15.16
N GLU A 182 -20.42 0.17 -15.74
CA GLU A 182 -20.72 -1.09 -16.42
C GLU A 182 -20.94 -2.25 -15.44
N LEU A 183 -21.94 -3.10 -15.72
CA LEU A 183 -22.17 -4.33 -14.96
C LEU A 183 -21.22 -5.43 -15.46
N VAL A 184 -20.38 -5.92 -14.57
CA VAL A 184 -19.35 -6.92 -14.84
C VAL A 184 -19.46 -8.12 -13.91
N GLN A 185 -18.81 -9.22 -14.30
CA GLN A 185 -18.63 -10.42 -13.51
C GLN A 185 -17.13 -10.76 -13.43
N LEU A 186 -16.64 -10.97 -12.21
CA LEU A 186 -15.32 -11.50 -11.91
C LEU A 186 -15.45 -13.00 -11.62
N LYS A 187 -14.49 -13.79 -12.10
CA LYS A 187 -14.44 -15.25 -11.89
C LYS A 187 -13.09 -15.67 -11.36
N GLY A 188 -13.04 -16.81 -10.67
CA GLY A 188 -11.79 -17.34 -10.12
C GLY A 188 -11.14 -16.35 -9.15
N VAL A 189 -11.96 -15.75 -8.29
CA VAL A 189 -11.58 -14.61 -7.47
C VAL A 189 -10.87 -15.07 -6.20
N HIS A 190 -9.83 -14.34 -5.81
CA HIS A 190 -9.24 -14.45 -4.49
C HIS A 190 -8.95 -13.07 -3.88
N ALA A 191 -8.97 -13.01 -2.55
CA ALA A 191 -8.63 -11.81 -1.80
C ALA A 191 -7.11 -11.56 -1.84
N LEU A 192 -6.74 -10.32 -2.13
CA LEU A 192 -5.34 -9.87 -2.05
C LEU A 192 -5.01 -9.34 -0.66
N THR A 193 -6.00 -8.79 0.04
CA THR A 193 -5.80 -8.18 1.36
C THR A 193 -6.89 -8.50 2.36
N LYS A 194 -6.61 -8.18 3.63
CA LYS A 194 -7.63 -8.11 4.68
C LYS A 194 -8.67 -7.01 4.36
N PRO A 195 -9.93 -7.16 4.80
CA PRO A 195 -10.98 -6.19 4.53
C PRO A 195 -10.88 -4.98 5.44
N ASN A 196 -11.06 -3.76 4.92
CA ASN A 196 -11.13 -2.58 5.78
C ASN A 196 -12.34 -2.64 6.73
N ARG A 197 -12.49 -1.65 7.64
CA ARG A 197 -13.60 -1.60 8.61
C ARG A 197 -15.02 -1.57 8.00
N TYR A 198 -15.14 -1.35 6.70
CA TYR A 198 -16.40 -1.35 5.95
C TYR A 198 -16.65 -2.65 5.19
N GLY A 199 -15.74 -3.62 5.27
CA GLY A 199 -15.78 -4.86 4.50
C GLY A 199 -15.32 -4.68 3.05
N ASP A 200 -14.62 -3.60 2.72
CA ASP A 200 -14.04 -3.47 1.38
C ASP A 200 -12.78 -4.34 1.29
N THR A 201 -12.69 -5.16 0.24
CA THR A 201 -11.62 -6.14 0.05
C THR A 201 -11.01 -5.99 -1.33
N TRP A 202 -9.68 -5.87 -1.42
CA TRP A 202 -8.98 -5.97 -2.70
C TRP A 202 -8.97 -7.41 -3.20
N VAL A 203 -9.25 -7.60 -4.48
CA VAL A 203 -9.28 -8.93 -5.10
C VAL A 203 -8.56 -8.95 -6.43
N LEU A 204 -8.15 -10.16 -6.82
CA LEU A 204 -7.71 -10.50 -8.15
C LEU A 204 -8.61 -11.61 -8.71
N GLY A 205 -9.02 -11.50 -9.97
CA GLY A 205 -9.75 -12.57 -10.66
C GLY A 205 -8.85 -13.48 -11.46
N GLY A 206 -9.46 -14.44 -12.16
CA GLY A 206 -8.78 -15.45 -12.99
C GLY A 206 -8.26 -14.90 -14.32
N TRP A 207 -7.46 -13.85 -14.27
CA TRP A 207 -6.69 -13.29 -15.39
C TRP A 207 -5.19 -13.23 -15.04
N ASP A 208 -4.36 -12.96 -16.04
CA ASP A 208 -2.92 -12.84 -15.87
C ASP A 208 -2.58 -11.65 -14.96
N SER A 209 -1.55 -11.81 -14.13
CA SER A 209 -1.04 -10.78 -13.23
C SER A 209 0.47 -10.87 -13.11
N THR A 210 1.08 -9.77 -12.69
CA THR A 210 2.47 -9.71 -12.23
C THR A 210 2.49 -9.77 -10.70
N GLY A 211 3.66 -9.95 -10.09
CA GLY A 211 3.79 -9.83 -8.63
C GLY A 211 3.21 -10.96 -7.76
N GLN A 212 2.53 -11.97 -8.31
CA GLN A 212 1.96 -13.08 -7.51
C GLN A 212 2.99 -13.75 -6.59
N ASN A 213 2.69 -13.77 -5.29
CA ASN A 213 3.50 -14.43 -4.26
C ASN A 213 2.90 -15.77 -3.83
N GLU A 214 3.66 -16.56 -3.07
CA GLU A 214 3.25 -17.90 -2.62
C GLU A 214 1.99 -17.91 -1.73
N ARG A 215 1.57 -16.74 -1.21
CA ARG A 215 0.42 -16.59 -0.31
C ARG A 215 -0.85 -16.12 -1.02
N GLY A 216 -0.79 -15.92 -2.33
CA GLY A 216 -1.92 -15.43 -3.12
C GLY A 216 -2.12 -13.91 -3.05
N GLY A 217 -1.10 -13.15 -2.64
CA GLY A 217 -1.08 -11.70 -2.78
C GLY A 217 -0.29 -11.23 -4.00
N LEU A 218 -0.30 -9.93 -4.24
CA LEU A 218 0.51 -9.28 -5.28
C LEU A 218 1.58 -8.40 -4.64
N THR A 219 2.83 -8.79 -4.83
CA THR A 219 4.00 -8.05 -4.35
C THR A 219 4.38 -6.96 -5.33
N MET A 220 4.53 -5.75 -4.79
CA MET A 220 4.91 -4.56 -5.55
C MET A 220 6.32 -4.71 -6.13
N ALA A 221 6.50 -4.25 -7.37
CA ALA A 221 7.77 -4.34 -8.09
C ALA A 221 8.20 -2.97 -8.65
N PRO A 222 9.44 -2.80 -9.14
CA PRO A 222 9.85 -1.54 -9.73
C PRO A 222 8.92 -1.13 -10.88
N ASN A 223 8.35 0.08 -10.76
CA ASN A 223 7.36 0.67 -11.68
C ASN A 223 5.97 0.02 -11.71
N ASP A 224 5.73 -1.03 -10.93
CA ASP A 224 4.50 -1.81 -10.95
C ASP A 224 3.89 -1.88 -9.53
N ALA A 225 2.66 -1.37 -9.40
CA ALA A 225 1.86 -1.38 -8.18
C ALA A 225 0.54 -2.17 -8.34
N ASN A 226 0.54 -3.15 -9.25
CA ASN A 226 -0.51 -4.13 -9.50
C ASN A 226 -1.86 -3.51 -9.91
N PRO A 227 -1.92 -2.78 -11.05
CA PRO A 227 -3.13 -2.12 -11.53
C PRO A 227 -4.27 -3.07 -11.97
N GLU A 228 -4.00 -4.37 -12.09
CA GLU A 228 -4.97 -5.42 -12.40
C GLU A 228 -5.85 -5.83 -11.22
N ALA A 229 -5.52 -5.36 -10.02
CA ALA A 229 -6.34 -5.55 -8.82
C ALA A 229 -7.54 -4.60 -8.80
N ILE A 230 -8.61 -4.98 -8.11
CA ILE A 230 -9.77 -4.12 -7.89
C ILE A 230 -10.30 -4.25 -6.47
N ILE A 231 -10.71 -3.14 -5.87
CA ILE A 231 -11.37 -3.16 -4.56
C ILE A 231 -12.86 -3.41 -4.71
N ILE A 232 -13.36 -4.37 -3.95
CA ILE A 232 -14.79 -4.63 -3.84
C ILE A 232 -15.37 -3.73 -2.76
N GLY A 233 -16.40 -2.97 -3.11
CA GLY A 233 -17.09 -2.07 -2.19
C GLY A 233 -18.35 -2.66 -1.55
N SER A 234 -19.16 -1.78 -0.99
CA SER A 234 -20.41 -2.16 -0.33
C SER A 234 -21.45 -2.73 -1.31
N PRO A 235 -22.15 -3.83 -0.95
CA PRO A 235 -23.21 -4.40 -1.77
C PRO A 235 -24.38 -3.46 -2.07
N LEU A 236 -24.88 -3.50 -3.30
CA LEU A 236 -25.99 -2.66 -3.74
C LEU A 236 -27.34 -3.05 -3.13
N ASP A 237 -27.53 -4.31 -2.74
CA ASP A 237 -28.74 -4.79 -2.06
C ASP A 237 -28.81 -4.41 -0.56
N GLY A 238 -27.73 -3.80 -0.03
CA GLY A 238 -27.62 -3.42 1.38
C GLY A 238 -27.18 -4.53 2.32
N SER A 239 -26.82 -5.71 1.80
CA SER A 239 -26.10 -6.73 2.57
C SER A 239 -24.68 -6.25 2.93
N SER A 240 -23.96 -7.00 3.76
CA SER A 240 -22.63 -6.61 4.24
C SER A 240 -21.60 -7.68 3.89
N ASN A 241 -20.45 -7.24 3.38
CA ASN A 241 -19.31 -8.11 3.10
C ASN A 241 -18.74 -8.72 4.40
N PRO A 242 -18.07 -9.89 4.31
CA PRO A 242 -17.33 -10.47 5.41
C PRO A 242 -16.19 -9.55 5.86
N THR A 243 -15.89 -9.56 7.16
CA THR A 243 -14.83 -8.73 7.77
C THR A 243 -13.61 -9.52 8.20
N ASN A 244 -13.54 -10.80 7.83
CA ASN A 244 -12.51 -11.74 8.26
C ASN A 244 -11.81 -12.44 7.09
N THR A 245 -11.91 -11.90 5.86
CA THR A 245 -11.15 -12.39 4.71
C THR A 245 -9.65 -12.22 4.94
N LYS A 246 -8.88 -13.18 4.44
CA LYS A 246 -7.42 -13.23 4.49
C LYS A 246 -6.86 -13.19 3.07
N ILE A 247 -5.60 -12.78 2.95
CA ILE A 247 -4.86 -12.93 1.69
C ILE A 247 -4.93 -14.39 1.19
N GLY A 248 -5.19 -14.55 -0.11
CA GLY A 248 -5.33 -15.85 -0.75
C GLY A 248 -6.67 -16.55 -0.54
N ASP A 249 -7.60 -16.01 0.26
CA ASP A 249 -8.94 -16.60 0.40
C ASP A 249 -9.66 -16.62 -0.94
N THR A 250 -10.23 -17.78 -1.30
CA THR A 250 -11.05 -17.93 -2.51
C THR A 250 -12.45 -17.36 -2.28
N ILE A 251 -12.97 -16.64 -3.28
CA ILE A 251 -14.27 -15.98 -3.25
C ILE A 251 -15.08 -16.47 -4.46
N ASP A 252 -16.38 -16.71 -4.28
CA ASP A 252 -17.31 -17.02 -5.37
C ASP A 252 -17.31 -15.94 -6.46
N ASP A 253 -17.82 -16.27 -7.65
CA ASP A 253 -17.97 -15.31 -8.76
C ASP A 253 -18.70 -14.03 -8.28
N ILE A 254 -18.08 -12.87 -8.49
CA ILE A 254 -18.62 -11.58 -8.05
C ILE A 254 -19.27 -10.90 -9.25
N THR A 255 -20.56 -10.57 -9.14
CA THR A 255 -21.25 -9.72 -10.13
C THR A 255 -21.53 -8.36 -9.52
N GLY A 256 -21.21 -7.28 -10.23
CA GLY A 256 -21.41 -5.93 -9.74
C GLY A 256 -21.05 -4.86 -10.75
N VAL A 257 -21.12 -3.59 -10.33
CA VAL A 257 -20.89 -2.44 -11.21
C VAL A 257 -19.56 -1.78 -10.90
N ILE A 258 -18.80 -1.46 -11.94
CA ILE A 258 -17.57 -0.68 -11.79
C ILE A 258 -17.94 0.80 -11.55
N THR A 259 -17.22 1.45 -10.66
CA THR A 259 -17.36 2.89 -10.38
C THR A 259 -16.04 3.46 -9.91
N GLN A 260 -15.97 4.77 -9.77
CA GLN A 260 -14.88 5.45 -9.08
C GLN A 260 -15.41 6.11 -7.81
N ALA A 261 -14.81 5.76 -6.67
CA ALA A 261 -15.10 6.43 -5.41
C ALA A 261 -13.92 6.29 -4.43
N TYR A 262 -13.81 7.24 -3.51
CA TYR A 262 -12.80 7.21 -2.43
C TYR A 262 -11.35 7.11 -2.93
N GLY A 263 -11.08 7.51 -4.17
CA GLY A 263 -9.73 7.54 -4.75
C GLY A 263 -9.33 6.28 -5.52
N TYR A 264 -10.24 5.33 -5.69
CA TYR A 264 -9.99 4.07 -6.41
C TYR A 264 -11.15 3.72 -7.34
N TYR A 265 -10.86 2.94 -8.38
CA TYR A 265 -11.85 2.16 -9.09
C TYR A 265 -12.29 0.98 -8.25
N ARG A 266 -13.60 0.76 -8.21
CA ARG A 266 -14.22 -0.20 -7.29
C ARG A 266 -15.31 -0.95 -8.00
N LEU A 267 -15.52 -2.20 -7.62
CA LEU A 267 -16.72 -2.95 -7.99
C LEU A 267 -17.70 -2.89 -6.82
N LEU A 268 -18.89 -2.35 -7.04
CA LEU A 268 -20.00 -2.45 -6.08
C LEU A 268 -20.77 -3.74 -6.37
N PRO A 269 -20.64 -4.78 -5.52
CA PRO A 269 -21.23 -6.07 -5.83
C PRO A 269 -22.75 -6.00 -5.69
N LEU A 270 -23.49 -6.82 -6.44
CA LEU A 270 -24.95 -6.86 -6.33
C LEU A 270 -25.40 -7.37 -4.95
N THR A 271 -24.65 -8.33 -4.39
CA THR A 271 -24.87 -8.97 -3.09
C THR A 271 -23.54 -9.11 -2.35
N ALA A 272 -23.58 -9.38 -1.05
CA ALA A 272 -22.40 -9.65 -0.24
C ALA A 272 -21.52 -10.78 -0.81
N LEU A 273 -20.21 -10.64 -0.60
CA LEU A 273 -19.23 -11.66 -0.96
C LEU A 273 -19.44 -12.97 -0.19
N THR A 274 -19.17 -14.09 -0.85
CA THR A 274 -19.14 -15.41 -0.24
C THR A 274 -17.74 -15.98 -0.33
N VAL A 275 -17.09 -16.17 0.82
CA VAL A 275 -15.78 -16.82 0.92
C VAL A 275 -15.98 -18.32 0.81
N THR A 276 -15.34 -18.95 -0.17
CA THR A 276 -15.50 -20.38 -0.49
C THR A 276 -14.42 -21.26 0.10
N GLY A 277 -13.31 -20.67 0.52
CA GLY A 277 -12.18 -21.40 1.09
C GLY A 277 -11.06 -20.47 1.53
N SER A 278 -10.30 -20.91 2.53
CA SER A 278 -9.17 -20.18 3.09
C SER A 278 -7.93 -21.06 3.05
N ASN A 279 -6.77 -20.47 2.81
CA ASN A 279 -5.51 -21.19 2.81
C ASN A 279 -5.07 -21.36 4.28
N GLU A 280 -5.21 -22.57 4.84
CA GLU A 280 -5.00 -22.85 6.28
C GLU A 280 -3.52 -22.86 6.72
N THR A 281 -2.58 -22.36 5.93
CA THR A 281 -1.17 -22.37 6.30
C THR A 281 -0.86 -21.22 7.25
N ALA A 282 -0.73 -21.55 8.54
CA ALA A 282 -0.06 -20.66 9.48
C ALA A 282 1.33 -20.29 8.96
N ALA A 283 1.79 -19.08 9.27
CA ALA A 283 3.18 -18.72 9.04
C ALA A 283 4.10 -19.79 9.66
N MET A 284 5.24 -20.03 9.03
CA MET A 284 6.23 -20.95 9.57
C MET A 284 7.30 -20.14 10.32
N PRO A 285 7.80 -20.64 11.46
CA PRO A 285 9.01 -20.12 12.06
C PRO A 285 10.18 -20.11 11.10
N THR A 286 11.16 -19.24 11.38
CA THR A 286 12.39 -19.16 10.60
C THR A 286 13.09 -20.51 10.50
N THR A 287 13.66 -20.82 9.34
CA THR A 287 14.52 -22.00 9.19
C THR A 287 15.95 -21.73 9.62
N LEU A 288 16.34 -20.44 9.69
CA LEU A 288 17.64 -20.00 10.17
C LEU A 288 17.85 -20.43 11.62
N THR A 289 19.07 -20.90 11.91
CA THR A 289 19.44 -21.36 13.25
C THR A 289 20.79 -20.77 13.63
N SER A 290 20.77 -19.89 14.63
CA SER A 290 21.99 -19.39 15.27
C SER A 290 22.62 -20.48 16.14
N ASN A 291 23.95 -20.51 16.17
CA ASN A 291 24.71 -21.33 17.11
C ASN A 291 25.26 -20.52 18.30
N GLY A 292 24.89 -19.25 18.42
CA GLY A 292 25.36 -18.34 19.46
C GLY A 292 26.81 -17.87 19.28
N SER A 293 27.46 -18.19 18.16
CA SER A 293 28.82 -17.73 17.84
C SER A 293 28.82 -16.59 16.83
N CYS A 294 29.97 -15.93 16.69
CA CYS A 294 30.14 -14.91 15.67
C CYS A 294 29.94 -15.41 14.22
N SER A 295 30.09 -16.73 13.97
CA SER A 295 30.06 -17.27 12.59
C SER A 295 28.65 -17.41 12.02
N ALA A 296 27.64 -17.46 12.91
CA ALA A 296 26.24 -17.63 12.56
C ALA A 296 25.40 -16.87 13.60
N MET A 297 25.51 -15.53 13.58
CA MET A 297 24.78 -14.66 14.49
C MET A 297 23.42 -14.29 13.89
N ALA A 298 22.34 -14.59 14.62
CA ALA A 298 21.00 -14.17 14.21
C ALA A 298 20.74 -12.73 14.63
N VAL A 299 20.22 -11.92 13.71
CA VAL A 299 19.74 -10.56 13.98
C VAL A 299 18.32 -10.42 13.44
N GLY A 300 17.42 -9.83 14.22
CA GLY A 300 16.02 -9.65 13.82
C GLY A 300 15.62 -8.18 13.76
N SER A 301 14.64 -7.83 12.93
CA SER A 301 14.02 -6.50 12.88
C SER A 301 12.51 -6.63 13.02
N TYR A 302 11.90 -5.77 13.83
CA TYR A 302 10.47 -5.78 14.03
C TYR A 302 9.92 -4.41 14.45
N ASN A 303 9.10 -3.81 13.60
CA ASN A 303 8.17 -2.77 14.00
C ASN A 303 7.04 -3.43 14.84
N VAL A 304 6.84 -2.98 16.08
CA VAL A 304 5.92 -3.62 17.05
C VAL A 304 4.63 -2.84 17.30
N GLU A 305 4.29 -1.89 16.40
CA GLU A 305 3.05 -1.11 16.37
C GLU A 305 2.68 -0.46 17.72
N ASN A 306 3.18 0.75 18.00
CA ASN A 306 2.85 1.55 19.18
C ASN A 306 2.91 0.75 20.51
N LEU A 307 3.98 -0.01 20.72
CA LEU A 307 4.06 -0.94 21.85
C LEU A 307 4.21 -0.20 23.19
N THR A 308 3.32 -0.51 24.13
CA THR A 308 3.29 -0.01 25.52
C THR A 308 3.24 -1.20 26.50
N PRO A 309 3.40 -1.00 27.83
CA PRO A 309 3.28 -2.09 28.81
C PRO A 309 1.88 -2.73 28.87
N ASN A 310 0.83 -2.04 28.38
CA ASN A 310 -0.56 -2.47 28.46
C ASN A 310 -1.15 -2.87 27.10
N SER A 311 -0.34 -2.86 26.05
CA SER A 311 -0.77 -3.24 24.70
C SER A 311 -1.29 -4.67 24.68
N THR A 312 -2.49 -4.87 24.12
CA THR A 312 -3.14 -6.18 24.04
C THR A 312 -2.37 -7.15 23.15
N HIS A 313 -1.60 -6.65 22.18
CA HIS A 313 -0.75 -7.43 21.29
C HIS A 313 0.64 -7.77 21.87
N LEU A 314 1.05 -7.22 23.02
CA LEU A 314 2.41 -7.43 23.57
C LEU A 314 2.77 -8.92 23.72
N SER A 315 1.83 -9.73 24.22
CA SER A 315 2.05 -11.17 24.40
C SER A 315 2.20 -11.90 23.05
N LYS A 316 1.51 -11.46 21.99
CA LYS A 316 1.70 -12.00 20.64
C LYS A 316 3.05 -11.59 20.05
N ILE A 317 3.47 -10.33 20.22
CA ILE A 317 4.81 -9.87 19.81
C ILE A 317 5.92 -10.68 20.49
N ALA A 318 5.79 -10.92 21.81
CA ALA A 318 6.71 -11.80 22.52
C ALA A 318 6.74 -13.22 21.93
N GLY A 319 5.57 -13.79 21.62
CA GLY A 319 5.46 -15.09 20.97
C GLY A 319 6.09 -15.12 19.58
N HIS A 320 5.95 -14.08 18.78
CA HIS A 320 6.62 -13.95 17.48
C HIS A 320 8.15 -13.99 17.63
N ILE A 321 8.71 -13.27 18.62
CA ILE A 321 10.16 -13.28 18.88
C ILE A 321 10.63 -14.68 19.32
N VAL A 322 9.87 -15.36 20.17
CA VAL A 322 10.24 -16.67 20.72
C VAL A 322 10.07 -17.79 19.69
N GLU A 323 8.86 -17.94 19.17
CA GLU A 323 8.46 -19.08 18.37
C GLU A 323 8.88 -18.94 16.91
N TYR A 324 8.75 -17.73 16.34
CA TYR A 324 8.93 -17.51 14.91
C TYR A 324 10.32 -17.00 14.55
N LEU A 325 10.89 -16.07 15.33
CA LEU A 325 12.24 -15.55 15.10
C LEU A 325 13.33 -16.34 15.84
N LYS A 326 12.94 -17.27 16.73
CA LYS A 326 13.84 -18.09 17.54
C LYS A 326 14.85 -17.29 18.37
N CYS A 327 14.40 -16.18 18.96
CA CYS A 327 15.20 -15.30 19.80
C CYS A 327 16.54 -14.87 19.17
N PRO A 328 16.54 -13.99 18.14
CA PRO A 328 17.77 -13.47 17.55
C PRO A 328 18.69 -12.81 18.58
N THR A 329 20.00 -12.87 18.37
CA THR A 329 21.01 -12.32 19.28
C THR A 329 20.85 -10.80 19.47
N VAL A 330 20.48 -10.07 18.42
CA VAL A 330 20.13 -8.64 18.49
C VAL A 330 18.81 -8.43 17.74
N MET A 331 17.87 -7.75 18.37
CA MET A 331 16.60 -7.32 17.79
C MET A 331 16.59 -5.80 17.59
N PHE A 332 16.32 -5.36 16.38
CA PHE A 332 16.05 -3.98 16.00
C PHE A 332 14.55 -3.74 16.16
N LEU A 333 14.14 -3.00 17.19
CA LEU A 333 12.73 -2.68 17.41
C LEU A 333 12.42 -1.26 16.99
N GLN A 334 11.29 -1.07 16.31
CA GLN A 334 10.67 0.23 16.03
C GLN A 334 9.34 0.34 16.79
N GLU A 335 8.69 1.50 16.78
CA GLU A 335 7.35 1.66 17.38
C GLU A 335 7.30 1.40 18.91
N ILE A 336 8.40 1.69 19.63
CA ILE A 336 8.43 1.60 21.09
C ILE A 336 7.95 2.92 21.70
N GLN A 337 6.92 2.85 22.54
CA GLN A 337 6.34 3.99 23.25
C GLN A 337 6.76 4.10 24.72
N ASP A 338 6.39 5.22 25.32
CA ASP A 338 6.62 5.57 26.71
C ASP A 338 5.94 4.58 27.66
N ASN A 339 6.34 4.62 28.92
CA ASN A 339 5.80 3.78 29.99
C ASN A 339 4.28 3.95 30.19
N ASN A 340 3.70 5.04 29.70
CA ASN A 340 2.29 5.43 29.75
C ASN A 340 1.64 5.52 28.36
N GLY A 341 2.31 5.06 27.30
CA GLY A 341 1.83 5.12 25.93
C GLY A 341 1.65 6.56 25.43
N ALA A 342 0.62 6.81 24.63
CA ALA A 342 0.29 8.13 24.07
C ALA A 342 -0.24 9.18 25.06
N THR A 343 -0.11 8.95 26.37
CA THR A 343 -0.57 9.93 27.37
C THR A 343 0.42 11.09 27.45
N ASP A 344 0.00 12.27 27.00
CA ASP A 344 0.82 13.49 26.97
C ASP A 344 0.93 14.15 28.36
N ASP A 345 1.76 13.57 29.24
CA ASP A 345 2.00 14.03 30.62
C ASP A 345 3.50 14.29 30.95
N GLY A 346 4.37 14.26 29.93
CA GLY A 346 5.80 14.49 30.02
C GLY A 346 6.66 13.28 30.39
N VAL A 347 6.08 12.08 30.51
CA VAL A 347 6.84 10.83 30.63
C VAL A 347 7.46 10.46 29.28
N VAL A 348 8.79 10.35 29.23
CA VAL A 348 9.54 10.01 28.00
C VAL A 348 10.29 8.67 28.08
N SER A 349 10.22 7.99 29.22
CA SER A 349 10.97 6.74 29.43
C SER A 349 10.20 5.54 28.89
N ALA A 350 10.90 4.61 28.23
CA ALA A 350 10.34 3.33 27.75
C ALA A 350 10.77 2.09 28.57
N ASN A 351 11.44 2.29 29.71
CA ASN A 351 12.01 1.19 30.51
C ASN A 351 10.98 0.14 30.94
N ARG A 352 9.77 0.57 31.32
CA ARG A 352 8.67 -0.33 31.70
C ARG A 352 8.13 -1.07 30.50
N THR A 353 8.03 -0.42 29.34
CA THR A 353 7.59 -1.03 28.07
C THR A 353 8.53 -2.18 27.71
N LEU A 354 9.82 -1.88 27.56
CA LEU A 354 10.85 -2.86 27.17
C LEU A 354 11.00 -3.97 28.22
N SER A 355 11.04 -3.63 29.51
CA SER A 355 11.11 -4.65 30.57
C SER A 355 9.88 -5.55 30.63
N THR A 356 8.71 -5.07 30.20
CA THR A 356 7.49 -5.89 30.16
C THR A 356 7.54 -6.87 28.98
N LEU A 357 7.98 -6.41 27.81
CA LEU A 357 8.21 -7.28 26.66
C LEU A 357 9.23 -8.39 27.00
N ILE A 358 10.38 -8.04 27.59
CA ILE A 358 11.41 -9.02 27.97
C ILE A 358 10.87 -10.06 28.96
N ARG A 359 10.13 -9.64 29.99
CA ARG A 359 9.53 -10.58 30.94
C ARG A 359 8.55 -11.53 30.26
N GLU A 360 7.78 -11.04 29.30
CA GLU A 360 6.84 -11.86 28.55
C GLU A 360 7.56 -12.84 27.61
N ILE A 361 8.62 -12.41 26.92
CA ILE A 361 9.51 -13.30 26.14
C ILE A 361 10.05 -14.43 27.02
N GLN A 362 10.60 -14.11 28.20
CA GLN A 362 11.10 -15.12 29.14
C GLN A 362 10.00 -16.06 29.64
N LYS A 363 8.82 -15.53 29.95
CA LYS A 363 7.67 -16.31 30.39
C LYS A 363 7.21 -17.31 29.33
N GLN A 364 7.38 -16.98 28.05
CA GLN A 364 7.09 -17.85 26.91
C GLN A 364 8.26 -18.80 26.54
N GLY A 365 9.32 -18.83 27.35
CA GLY A 365 10.46 -19.75 27.16
C GLY A 365 11.61 -19.18 26.34
N GLY A 366 11.56 -17.89 25.98
CA GLY A 366 12.65 -17.19 25.31
C GLY A 366 13.83 -16.84 26.22
N ILE A 367 14.83 -16.21 25.62
CA ILE A 367 16.04 -15.78 26.34
C ILE A 367 15.80 -14.53 27.20
N LYS A 368 16.69 -14.33 28.19
CA LYS A 368 16.71 -13.10 28.98
C LYS A 368 17.47 -12.02 28.23
N TYR A 369 16.78 -11.32 27.35
CA TYR A 369 17.30 -10.10 26.73
C TYR A 369 17.67 -9.04 27.78
N ASP A 370 18.64 -8.22 27.41
CA ASP A 370 18.79 -6.85 27.93
C ASP A 370 18.43 -5.86 26.81
N PHE A 371 18.30 -4.57 27.12
CA PHE A 371 17.90 -3.58 26.12
C PHE A 371 18.69 -2.28 26.20
N VAL A 372 18.73 -1.56 25.08
CA VAL A 372 19.18 -0.18 25.05
C VAL A 372 18.31 0.70 24.16
N ASN A 373 18.05 1.91 24.63
CA ASN A 373 17.41 3.00 23.90
C ASN A 373 17.95 4.35 24.42
N ILE A 374 17.59 5.44 23.74
CA ILE A 374 17.77 6.79 24.27
C ILE A 374 16.37 7.40 24.39
N ASP A 375 16.03 7.90 25.58
CA ASP A 375 14.73 8.53 25.84
C ASP A 375 14.65 9.85 25.03
N PRO A 376 13.59 10.07 24.23
CA PRO A 376 13.45 11.28 23.43
C PRO A 376 13.29 12.56 24.24
N VAL A 377 13.33 13.70 23.54
CA VAL A 377 12.81 14.96 24.10
C VAL A 377 11.29 14.95 23.92
N ASP A 378 10.58 15.26 24.99
CA ASP A 378 9.11 15.27 25.02
C ASP A 378 8.51 16.08 23.86
N GLY A 379 7.64 15.43 23.08
CA GLY A 379 6.94 15.98 21.92
C GLY A 379 7.83 16.33 20.72
N ARG A 380 9.06 15.80 20.63
CA ARG A 380 10.01 16.12 19.54
C ARG A 380 10.31 15.00 18.57
N ASP A 381 9.71 13.83 18.78
CA ASP A 381 9.80 12.70 17.88
C ASP A 381 8.43 12.47 17.23
N GLY A 382 8.42 12.03 15.97
CA GLY A 382 7.19 11.71 15.25
C GLY A 382 6.55 10.41 15.70
N GLY A 383 5.42 10.06 15.08
CA GLY A 383 4.61 8.90 15.43
C GLY A 383 3.30 9.30 16.08
N GLU A 384 2.72 8.43 16.90
CA GLU A 384 1.51 8.75 17.68
C GLU A 384 1.79 9.93 18.63
N PRO A 385 1.00 11.02 18.55
CA PRO A 385 1.13 12.17 19.45
C PRO A 385 1.11 11.76 20.93
N GLY A 386 2.04 12.31 21.72
CA GLY A 386 2.18 12.01 23.14
C GLY A 386 2.94 10.71 23.48
N GLY A 387 3.20 9.83 22.51
CA GLY A 387 3.85 8.54 22.76
C GLY A 387 5.38 8.53 22.62
N ASN A 388 5.97 9.67 22.21
CA ASN A 388 7.41 9.89 21.96
C ASN A 388 8.10 8.69 21.29
N ILE A 389 7.54 8.17 20.18
CA ILE A 389 7.97 6.89 19.60
C ILE A 389 9.47 6.86 19.33
N ARG A 390 10.11 5.72 19.59
CA ARG A 390 11.55 5.54 19.36
C ARG A 390 11.89 4.16 18.81
N VAL A 391 13.15 4.04 18.42
CA VAL A 391 13.80 2.76 18.14
C VAL A 391 14.53 2.24 19.39
N ALA A 392 14.65 0.93 19.52
CA ALA A 392 15.38 0.28 20.60
C ALA A 392 16.09 -0.99 20.11
N TYR A 393 17.06 -1.44 20.89
CA TYR A 393 17.63 -2.78 20.73
C TYR A 393 17.21 -3.67 21.89
N LEU A 394 16.83 -4.91 21.60
CA LEU A 394 17.01 -6.01 22.56
C LEU A 394 18.26 -6.80 22.15
N TYR A 395 19.05 -7.28 23.11
CA TYR A 395 20.24 -8.08 22.81
C TYR A 395 20.46 -9.17 23.85
N ASP A 396 21.03 -10.30 23.43
CA ASP A 396 21.41 -11.39 24.32
C ASP A 396 22.73 -11.02 25.04
N PRO A 397 22.68 -10.68 26.34
CA PRO A 397 23.88 -10.27 27.07
C PRO A 397 24.83 -11.45 27.35
N SER A 398 24.43 -12.68 27.03
CA SER A 398 25.30 -13.86 27.11
C SER A 398 26.14 -14.08 25.85
N VAL A 399 25.84 -13.37 24.75
CA VAL A 399 26.54 -13.51 23.46
C VAL A 399 27.27 -12.22 23.09
N VAL A 400 26.62 -11.05 23.26
CA VAL A 400 27.18 -9.75 22.88
C VAL A 400 27.07 -8.73 24.01
N ARG A 401 27.94 -7.72 23.93
CA ARG A 401 27.86 -6.52 24.78
C ARG A 401 28.14 -5.27 23.95
N LEU A 402 27.71 -4.12 24.46
CA LEU A 402 28.14 -2.84 23.92
C LEU A 402 29.64 -2.65 24.15
N ARG A 403 30.34 -2.30 23.07
CA ARG A 403 31.78 -2.07 23.13
C ARG A 403 32.06 -0.68 23.71
N ASN A 404 32.81 -0.59 24.81
CA ASN A 404 33.12 0.68 25.48
C ASN A 404 31.87 1.52 25.79
N ALA A 405 30.84 0.90 26.38
CA ALA A 405 29.55 1.55 26.62
C ALA A 405 29.66 2.93 27.29
N ASN A 406 29.12 3.94 26.62
CA ASN A 406 29.09 5.33 27.04
C ASN A 406 27.89 6.03 26.35
N PRO A 407 26.65 5.73 26.79
CA PRO A 407 25.45 6.18 26.09
C PRO A 407 25.38 7.71 25.99
N GLY A 408 24.94 8.21 24.84
CA GLY A 408 24.62 9.62 24.63
C GLY A 408 23.24 10.00 25.18
N SER A 409 22.95 11.29 25.23
CA SER A 409 21.60 11.83 25.48
C SER A 409 20.82 12.08 24.20
N SER A 410 19.54 12.46 24.31
CA SER A 410 18.68 12.77 23.16
C SER A 410 19.13 13.96 22.32
N THR A 411 20.04 14.78 22.84
CA THR A 411 20.61 15.94 22.14
C THR A 411 22.07 15.77 21.75
N ASP A 412 22.71 14.68 22.16
CA ASP A 412 24.11 14.41 21.82
C ASP A 412 24.21 13.80 20.41
N ALA A 413 24.89 14.51 19.51
CA ALA A 413 25.21 13.96 18.20
C ALA A 413 26.34 12.93 18.31
N ASN A 414 26.10 11.73 17.77
CA ASN A 414 27.13 10.73 17.62
C ASN A 414 28.11 11.11 16.52
N GLU A 415 29.34 10.63 16.65
CA GLU A 415 30.43 10.88 15.71
C GLU A 415 31.25 9.60 15.56
N VAL A 416 31.78 9.37 14.35
CA VAL A 416 32.77 8.33 14.11
C VAL A 416 34.15 8.89 14.42
N LEU A 417 34.82 8.28 15.38
CA LEU A 417 36.17 8.60 15.80
C LEU A 417 37.18 7.66 15.12
N SER A 418 38.47 8.03 15.20
CA SER A 418 39.55 7.25 14.60
C SER A 418 39.56 5.78 15.07
N GLY A 419 39.78 4.85 14.14
CA GLY A 419 39.68 3.42 14.41
C GLY A 419 38.24 2.90 14.39
N ALA A 420 37.36 3.61 13.67
CA ALA A 420 35.93 3.36 13.52
C ALA A 420 35.15 3.35 14.85
N GLU A 421 35.61 4.06 15.88
CA GLU A 421 34.96 4.11 17.20
C GLU A 421 33.74 5.03 17.21
N LEU A 422 32.71 4.71 18.00
CA LEU A 422 31.59 5.64 18.19
C LEU A 422 31.87 6.55 19.38
N LYS A 423 31.66 7.86 19.23
CA LYS A 423 31.80 8.83 20.33
C LYS A 423 30.86 8.51 21.48
N TYR A 424 29.63 8.13 21.18
CA TYR A 424 28.65 7.63 22.14
C TYR A 424 28.17 6.25 21.71
N ASN A 425 28.15 5.30 22.64
CA ASN A 425 27.72 3.95 22.37
C ASN A 425 26.74 3.41 23.44
N PRO A 426 25.45 3.26 23.10
CA PRO A 426 24.82 3.68 21.84
C PRO A 426 24.70 5.21 21.73
N GLY A 427 24.44 5.73 20.52
CA GLY A 427 24.28 7.16 20.27
C GLY A 427 23.38 7.48 19.08
N LEU A 428 22.69 8.63 19.11
CA LEU A 428 21.80 9.07 18.05
C LEU A 428 22.58 9.71 16.88
N ILE A 429 22.13 9.45 15.65
CA ILE A 429 22.73 10.03 14.44
C ILE A 429 22.18 11.45 14.21
N ASP A 430 23.02 12.45 14.48
CA ASP A 430 22.72 13.88 14.25
C ASP A 430 21.30 14.30 14.68
N PRO A 431 20.94 14.17 15.97
CA PRO A 431 19.56 14.34 16.45
C PRO A 431 18.98 15.75 16.27
N SER A 432 19.83 16.74 15.96
CA SER A 432 19.42 18.12 15.69
C SER A 432 19.14 18.42 14.21
N ASN A 433 19.40 17.47 13.31
CA ASN A 433 19.21 17.64 11.88
C ASN A 433 17.72 17.89 11.56
N SER A 434 17.46 18.83 10.65
CA SER A 434 16.09 19.13 10.20
C SER A 434 15.42 17.95 9.48
N ALA A 435 16.18 16.97 8.99
CA ALA A 435 15.64 15.72 8.46
C ALA A 435 14.77 14.97 9.49
N TRP A 436 15.00 15.18 10.79
CA TRP A 436 14.26 14.54 11.89
C TRP A 436 13.09 15.37 12.41
N ALA A 437 12.70 16.46 11.75
CA ALA A 437 11.53 17.23 12.12
C ALA A 437 10.29 16.33 12.20
N ASP A 438 9.67 16.26 13.38
CA ASP A 438 8.52 15.38 13.67
C ASP A 438 8.75 13.93 13.21
N SER A 439 9.97 13.41 13.41
CA SER A 439 10.35 12.04 13.05
C SER A 439 11.28 11.42 14.10
N ARG A 440 11.34 10.09 14.11
CA ARG A 440 12.18 9.30 15.00
C ARG A 440 13.65 9.46 14.62
N LYS A 441 14.54 9.49 15.62
CA LYS A 441 16.00 9.63 15.45
C LYS A 441 16.67 8.24 15.41
N PRO A 442 17.52 7.93 14.41
CA PRO A 442 18.20 6.64 14.33
C PRO A 442 19.20 6.41 15.47
N LEU A 443 19.28 5.16 15.93
CA LEU A 443 20.17 4.74 17.03
C LEU A 443 21.30 3.87 16.48
N ALA A 444 22.55 4.32 16.66
CA ALA A 444 23.74 3.56 16.29
C ALA A 444 24.37 2.89 17.53
N ALA A 445 24.87 1.67 17.36
CA ALA A 445 25.59 0.95 18.40
C ALA A 445 26.78 0.18 17.82
N ALA A 446 27.85 0.07 18.61
CA ALA A 446 28.99 -0.79 18.36
C ALA A 446 29.00 -1.94 19.37
N TRP A 447 29.14 -3.16 18.87
CA TRP A 447 29.04 -4.38 19.65
C TRP A 447 30.36 -5.15 19.64
N GLU A 448 30.54 -5.97 20.66
CA GLU A 448 31.61 -6.95 20.76
C GLU A 448 31.00 -8.30 21.19
N THR A 449 31.34 -9.37 20.49
CA THR A 449 31.00 -10.73 20.92
C THR A 449 31.82 -11.10 22.16
N LEU A 450 31.22 -11.79 23.13
CA LEU A 450 31.94 -12.23 24.33
C LEU A 450 32.98 -13.30 23.99
N GLU A 451 32.68 -14.16 23.04
CA GLU A 451 33.61 -15.12 22.47
C GLU A 451 34.31 -14.53 21.24
N GLY A 452 35.63 -14.65 21.15
CA GLY A 452 36.41 -14.21 19.98
C GLY A 452 36.54 -12.69 19.80
N GLN A 453 35.82 -11.88 20.58
CA GLN A 453 35.88 -10.42 20.59
C GLN A 453 35.66 -9.78 19.20
N ALA A 454 34.79 -10.39 18.41
CA ALA A 454 34.43 -9.89 17.09
C ALA A 454 33.61 -8.61 17.22
N ARG A 455 33.97 -7.61 16.41
CA ARG A 455 33.36 -6.27 16.42
C ARG A 455 32.43 -6.10 15.23
N PHE A 456 31.27 -5.50 15.48
CA PHE A 456 30.34 -5.08 14.45
C PHE A 456 29.53 -3.85 14.89
N PHE A 457 28.87 -3.20 13.94
CA PHE A 457 28.06 -2.01 14.15
C PHE A 457 26.63 -2.27 13.70
N THR A 458 25.69 -1.64 14.41
CA THR A 458 24.29 -1.65 14.03
C THR A 458 23.75 -0.22 13.96
N VAL A 459 22.83 0.01 13.03
CA VAL A 459 22.05 1.26 12.96
C VAL A 459 20.56 0.90 12.84
N ASN A 460 19.76 1.31 13.82
CA ASN A 460 18.33 1.08 13.85
C ASN A 460 17.62 2.36 13.36
N VAL A 461 16.82 2.22 12.30
CA VAL A 461 16.12 3.33 11.67
C VAL A 461 14.61 3.20 11.80
N HIS A 462 13.94 4.35 11.82
CA HIS A 462 12.51 4.44 11.66
C HIS A 462 12.17 5.77 10.97
N PHE A 463 12.04 5.74 9.65
CA PHE A 463 11.90 6.96 8.84
C PHE A 463 10.46 7.50 8.85
N THR A 464 10.30 8.75 8.40
CA THR A 464 8.99 9.40 8.39
C THR A 464 8.01 8.65 7.48
N SER A 465 6.75 8.55 7.91
CA SER A 465 5.74 7.75 7.21
C SER A 465 5.37 8.34 5.86
N LYS A 466 4.70 7.53 5.03
CA LYS A 466 4.16 7.96 3.72
C LYS A 466 2.86 8.77 3.83
N GLY A 467 2.50 9.20 5.04
CA GLY A 467 1.29 9.98 5.33
C GLY A 467 1.20 11.27 4.49
N GLY A 468 -0.02 11.64 4.09
CA GLY A 468 -0.25 12.77 3.19
C GLY A 468 -0.01 12.46 1.70
N GLY A 469 0.25 11.20 1.34
CA GLY A 469 0.24 10.74 -0.05
C GLY A 469 -1.16 10.74 -0.68
N SER A 470 -1.20 10.67 -2.01
CA SER A 470 -2.45 10.44 -2.76
C SER A 470 -2.69 8.94 -2.94
N SER A 471 -3.92 8.55 -3.30
CA SER A 471 -4.15 7.18 -3.78
C SER A 471 -3.34 6.90 -5.04
N ILE A 472 -3.00 5.63 -5.26
CA ILE A 472 -2.23 5.19 -6.44
C ILE A 472 -3.00 5.39 -7.76
N GLU A 473 -4.34 5.46 -7.68
CA GLU A 473 -5.27 5.76 -8.78
C GLU A 473 -5.81 7.20 -8.71
N GLY A 474 -5.14 8.07 -7.97
CA GLY A 474 -5.52 9.47 -7.78
C GLY A 474 -5.28 10.35 -9.01
N ASP A 475 -5.79 11.58 -8.93
CA ASP A 475 -5.72 12.59 -9.99
C ASP A 475 -4.28 13.00 -10.32
N ALA A 476 -3.42 13.10 -9.31
CA ALA A 476 -2.01 13.49 -9.42
C ALA A 476 -1.15 12.38 -10.04
N ARG A 477 -0.40 12.67 -11.11
CA ARG A 477 0.48 11.71 -11.81
C ARG A 477 1.94 12.22 -11.92
N PRO A 478 2.95 11.39 -11.56
CA PRO A 478 2.82 10.18 -10.73
C PRO A 478 2.17 10.50 -9.37
N PRO A 479 1.56 9.52 -8.68
CA PRO A 479 0.97 9.70 -7.35
C PRO A 479 1.90 10.38 -6.35
N VAL A 480 1.33 11.17 -5.44
CA VAL A 480 2.07 11.85 -4.38
C VAL A 480 2.56 10.81 -3.37
N ASN A 481 3.88 10.62 -3.28
CA ASN A 481 4.51 9.84 -2.23
C ASN A 481 4.84 10.77 -1.05
N GLY A 482 3.93 10.85 -0.08
CA GLY A 482 4.03 11.74 1.08
C GLY A 482 5.35 11.56 1.84
N GLY A 483 5.99 12.66 2.26
CA GLY A 483 7.25 12.62 3.02
C GLY A 483 8.51 12.22 2.25
N ILE A 484 8.45 12.00 0.93
CA ILE A 484 9.58 11.47 0.14
C ILE A 484 10.86 12.32 0.19
N ASP A 485 10.74 13.66 0.20
CA ASP A 485 11.90 14.56 0.30
C ASP A 485 12.54 14.47 1.69
N GLN A 486 11.73 14.39 2.73
CA GLN A 486 12.21 14.21 4.10
C GLN A 486 12.88 12.84 4.26
N ARG A 487 12.28 11.75 3.78
CA ARG A 487 12.93 10.42 3.78
C ARG A 487 14.23 10.42 3.00
N SER A 488 14.31 11.11 1.86
CA SER A 488 15.56 11.23 1.09
C SER A 488 16.65 11.97 1.89
N ALA A 489 16.28 13.00 2.67
CA ALA A 489 17.20 13.68 3.57
C ALA A 489 17.64 12.78 4.73
N GLN A 490 16.72 12.03 5.33
CA GLN A 490 16.99 11.06 6.40
C GLN A 490 17.96 9.97 5.92
N ALA A 491 17.68 9.36 4.76
CA ALA A 491 18.53 8.40 4.08
C ALA A 491 19.97 8.92 3.90
N LYS A 492 20.12 10.18 3.47
CA LYS A 492 21.43 10.80 3.27
C LYS A 492 22.18 11.02 4.59
N VAL A 493 21.50 11.43 5.66
CA VAL A 493 22.12 11.63 6.98
C VAL A 493 22.63 10.30 7.54
N VAL A 494 21.80 9.26 7.51
CA VAL A 494 22.19 7.92 8.00
C VAL A 494 23.30 7.33 7.14
N GLY A 495 23.13 7.38 5.81
CA GLY A 495 24.14 6.84 4.90
C GLY A 495 25.49 7.52 5.05
N LYS A 496 25.53 8.83 5.29
CA LYS A 496 26.79 9.54 5.55
C LYS A 496 27.47 9.03 6.81
N PHE A 497 26.75 8.90 7.93
CA PHE A 497 27.31 8.37 9.17
C PHE A 497 27.89 6.95 8.98
N ILE A 498 27.20 6.09 8.23
CA ILE A 498 27.68 4.74 7.89
C ILE A 498 28.96 4.82 7.04
N SER A 499 28.98 5.71 6.03
CA SER A 499 30.15 5.89 5.17
C SER A 499 31.38 6.35 5.96
N GLU A 500 31.20 7.14 7.04
CA GLU A 500 32.27 7.55 7.93
C GLU A 500 32.88 6.36 8.69
N ILE A 501 32.06 5.37 9.10
CA ILE A 501 32.56 4.10 9.68
C ILE A 501 33.40 3.35 8.65
N LEU A 502 32.92 3.22 7.42
CA LEU A 502 33.63 2.50 6.34
C LEU A 502 34.90 3.21 5.88
N LEU A 503 34.97 4.54 6.01
CA LEU A 503 36.17 5.31 5.72
C LEU A 503 37.28 5.04 6.75
N GLU A 504 36.91 4.86 8.02
CA GLU A 504 37.86 4.48 9.09
C GLU A 504 38.24 2.99 9.02
N ASP A 505 37.29 2.12 8.68
CA ASP A 505 37.54 0.70 8.47
C ASP A 505 36.69 0.15 7.32
N SER A 506 37.31 0.00 6.15
CA SER A 506 36.67 -0.55 4.94
C SER A 506 36.14 -1.98 5.09
N ARG A 507 36.54 -2.71 6.13
CA ARG A 507 36.06 -4.06 6.46
C ARG A 507 35.16 -4.08 7.70
N ALA A 508 34.71 -2.91 8.16
CA ALA A 508 33.75 -2.81 9.23
C ALA A 508 32.49 -3.60 8.86
N LYS A 509 32.05 -4.43 9.81
CA LYS A 509 30.81 -5.19 9.70
C LYS A 509 29.65 -4.33 10.18
N ILE A 510 28.80 -3.87 9.28
CA ILE A 510 27.73 -2.92 9.56
C ILE A 510 26.39 -3.50 9.13
N ILE A 511 25.42 -3.48 10.04
CA ILE A 511 24.03 -3.92 9.81
C ILE A 511 23.12 -2.71 10.05
N THR A 512 22.43 -2.23 9.03
CA THR A 512 21.38 -1.21 9.20
C THR A 512 20.04 -1.86 8.95
N ALA A 513 19.11 -1.78 9.92
CA ALA A 513 17.80 -2.39 9.78
C ALA A 513 16.70 -1.57 10.46
N GLY A 514 15.47 -1.78 10.01
CA GLY A 514 14.28 -1.17 10.57
C GLY A 514 13.28 -0.76 9.50
N ASP A 515 12.33 0.08 9.89
CA ASP A 515 11.28 0.60 9.02
C ASP A 515 11.79 1.87 8.29
N PHE A 516 12.13 1.72 7.02
CA PHE A 516 12.55 2.84 6.16
C PHE A 516 11.37 3.61 5.57
N ASN A 517 10.13 3.12 5.76
CA ASN A 517 8.90 3.68 5.23
C ASN A 517 8.95 3.91 3.71
N GLU A 518 9.75 3.12 2.99
CA GLU A 518 9.96 3.29 1.57
C GLU A 518 10.50 2.02 0.90
N PHE A 519 10.22 1.89 -0.40
CA PHE A 519 10.61 0.72 -1.20
C PHE A 519 12.08 0.80 -1.63
N ALA A 520 12.75 -0.35 -1.73
CA ALA A 520 14.17 -0.45 -2.13
C ALA A 520 14.46 0.23 -3.49
N PHE A 521 13.49 0.19 -4.42
CA PHE A 521 13.59 0.79 -5.75
C PHE A 521 13.12 2.27 -5.82
N ALA A 522 12.78 2.89 -4.70
CA ALA A 522 12.35 4.29 -4.65
C ALA A 522 13.51 5.21 -4.19
N ARG A 523 13.45 6.47 -4.62
CA ARG A 523 14.55 7.45 -4.46
C ARG A 523 15.20 7.47 -3.06
N PRO A 524 14.46 7.48 -1.92
CA PRO A 524 15.12 7.48 -0.62
C PRO A 524 16.06 6.30 -0.37
N LEU A 525 15.69 5.08 -0.79
CA LEU A 525 16.56 3.90 -0.60
C LEU A 525 17.68 3.84 -1.64
N GLU A 526 17.44 4.29 -2.88
CA GLU A 526 18.52 4.47 -3.86
C GLU A 526 19.59 5.45 -3.32
N VAL A 527 19.16 6.55 -2.70
CA VAL A 527 20.05 7.52 -2.04
C VAL A 527 20.76 6.87 -0.86
N PHE A 528 20.05 6.11 -0.03
CA PHE A 528 20.63 5.42 1.13
C PHE A 528 21.75 4.47 0.70
N SER A 529 21.49 3.55 -0.24
CA SER A 529 22.49 2.59 -0.73
C SER A 529 23.68 3.30 -1.38
N ALA A 530 23.43 4.31 -2.21
CA ALA A 530 24.50 5.05 -2.89
C ALA A 530 25.41 5.83 -1.93
N VAL A 531 24.86 6.42 -0.86
CA VAL A 531 25.63 7.20 0.11
C VAL A 531 26.30 6.31 1.14
N SER A 532 25.60 5.28 1.64
CA SER A 532 26.10 4.39 2.69
C SER A 532 27.15 3.39 2.19
N GLY A 533 27.06 2.97 0.92
CA GLY A 533 27.84 1.86 0.39
C GLY A 533 27.39 0.48 0.89
N LEU A 534 26.26 0.39 1.60
CA LEU A 534 25.68 -0.88 2.02
C LEU A 534 24.84 -1.50 0.89
N GLN A 535 24.70 -2.82 0.94
CA GLN A 535 23.92 -3.63 0.01
C GLN A 535 22.63 -4.09 0.66
N ASP A 536 21.54 -4.13 -0.10
CA ASP A 536 20.28 -4.72 0.34
C ASP A 536 20.48 -6.22 0.58
N LEU A 537 20.16 -6.69 1.78
CA LEU A 537 20.40 -8.07 2.16
C LEU A 537 19.50 -9.04 1.39
N ASP A 538 18.33 -8.63 0.91
CA ASP A 538 17.48 -9.48 0.08
C ASP A 538 18.13 -9.76 -1.28
N ASP A 539 18.84 -8.78 -1.84
CA ASP A 539 19.62 -8.96 -3.07
C ASP A 539 20.85 -9.83 -2.83
N VAL A 540 21.54 -9.63 -1.71
CA VAL A 540 22.72 -10.43 -1.33
C VAL A 540 22.34 -11.90 -1.12
N ALA A 541 21.24 -12.16 -0.42
CA ALA A 541 20.76 -13.51 -0.12
C ALA A 541 19.99 -14.15 -1.30
N GLY A 542 19.65 -13.39 -2.34
CA GLY A 542 18.93 -13.89 -3.51
C GLY A 542 17.46 -14.22 -3.23
N VAL A 543 16.81 -13.48 -2.32
CA VAL A 543 15.38 -13.64 -2.02
C VAL A 543 14.56 -13.33 -3.27
N SER A 544 13.58 -14.19 -3.57
CA SER A 544 12.67 -13.96 -4.71
C SER A 544 11.97 -12.62 -4.56
N LYS A 545 11.94 -11.81 -5.63
CA LYS A 545 11.30 -10.48 -5.62
C LYS A 545 9.85 -10.51 -5.14
N THR A 546 9.10 -11.57 -5.45
CA THR A 546 7.70 -11.73 -5.04
C THR A 546 7.55 -12.04 -3.55
N GLU A 547 8.59 -12.54 -2.88
CA GLU A 547 8.56 -12.86 -1.44
C GLU A 547 9.15 -11.73 -0.58
N ARG A 548 9.54 -10.61 -1.19
CA ARG A 548 10.06 -9.43 -0.50
C ARG A 548 8.92 -8.50 -0.11
N TYR A 549 8.29 -8.78 1.02
CA TYR A 549 7.30 -7.88 1.61
C TYR A 549 7.24 -8.05 3.11
N THR A 550 6.90 -6.95 3.79
CA THR A 550 6.73 -6.91 5.24
C THR A 550 5.47 -6.18 5.66
N TYR A 551 4.68 -5.67 4.70
CA TYR A 551 3.54 -4.81 4.94
C TYR A 551 2.43 -5.08 3.92
N LEU A 552 1.17 -4.86 4.31
CA LEU A 552 0.01 -5.05 3.43
C LEU A 552 -0.79 -3.75 3.36
N TYR A 553 -0.86 -3.14 2.18
CA TYR A 553 -1.56 -1.86 1.99
C TYR A 553 -2.11 -1.69 0.58
N ASP A 554 -3.33 -1.16 0.52
CA ASP A 554 -4.16 -1.15 -0.69
C ASP A 554 -4.19 -2.55 -1.32
N ALA A 555 -3.91 -2.70 -2.62
CA ALA A 555 -3.88 -4.00 -3.29
C ALA A 555 -2.59 -4.80 -3.09
N ASN A 556 -1.61 -4.26 -2.35
CA ASN A 556 -0.21 -4.64 -2.50
C ASN A 556 0.38 -5.25 -1.22
N CYS A 557 1.14 -6.33 -1.40
CA CYS A 557 2.23 -6.72 -0.51
C CYS A 557 3.43 -5.79 -0.76
N GLN A 558 3.87 -5.07 0.27
CA GLN A 558 4.87 -4.01 0.20
C GLN A 558 6.04 -4.31 1.13
N GLN A 559 7.24 -3.87 0.78
CA GLN A 559 8.41 -3.93 1.67
C GLN A 559 8.78 -2.54 2.18
N LEU A 560 8.54 -2.30 3.48
CA LEU A 560 8.92 -1.07 4.17
C LEU A 560 10.06 -1.29 5.16
N ASP A 561 10.19 -2.52 5.66
CA ASP A 561 11.28 -2.94 6.55
C ASP A 561 12.39 -3.58 5.73
N HIS A 562 13.60 -3.09 5.92
CA HIS A 562 14.76 -3.53 5.16
C HIS A 562 15.92 -3.85 6.10
N MET A 563 16.84 -4.69 5.62
CA MET A 563 18.14 -4.90 6.23
C MET A 563 19.23 -4.66 5.18
N TYR A 564 20.13 -3.73 5.46
CA TYR A 564 21.28 -3.41 4.62
C TYR A 564 22.57 -3.79 5.34
N VAL A 565 23.51 -4.38 4.60
CA VAL A 565 24.77 -4.89 5.14
C VAL A 565 25.98 -4.36 4.39
N SER A 566 27.09 -4.20 5.11
CA SER A 566 28.41 -3.90 4.50
C SER A 566 28.92 -5.11 3.71
N ASP A 567 29.81 -4.89 2.74
CA ASP A 567 30.46 -5.96 1.96
C ASP A 567 31.03 -7.10 2.83
N ALA A 568 31.62 -6.76 3.97
CA ALA A 568 32.21 -7.70 4.93
C ALA A 568 31.21 -8.69 5.58
N LEU A 569 29.91 -8.52 5.35
CA LEU A 569 28.83 -9.35 5.88
C LEU A 569 28.07 -10.13 4.80
N THR A 570 28.48 -10.03 3.53
CA THR A 570 27.74 -10.65 2.40
C THR A 570 27.98 -12.15 2.27
N THR A 571 29.10 -12.66 2.79
CA THR A 571 29.46 -14.06 2.64
C THR A 571 28.53 -14.94 3.49
N GLU A 572 27.85 -15.89 2.83
CA GLU A 572 26.89 -16.84 3.44
C GLU A 572 25.72 -16.16 4.18
N ALA A 573 25.47 -14.88 3.88
CA ALA A 573 24.40 -14.12 4.47
C ALA A 573 23.04 -14.70 4.05
N GLN A 574 22.15 -14.84 5.02
CA GLN A 574 20.79 -15.34 4.80
C GLN A 574 19.79 -14.41 5.48
N ILE A 575 18.60 -14.30 4.92
CA ILE A 575 17.49 -13.50 5.45
C ILE A 575 16.17 -14.21 5.16
N GLU A 576 15.22 -14.09 6.09
CA GLU A 576 13.85 -14.56 5.95
C GLU A 576 12.89 -13.52 6.52
N HIS A 577 11.85 -13.19 5.75
CA HIS A 577 10.67 -12.45 6.23
C HIS A 577 9.65 -13.44 6.77
N ILE A 578 9.18 -13.23 8.00
CA ILE A 578 8.26 -14.15 8.66
C ILE A 578 6.84 -13.58 8.62
N HIS A 579 6.03 -14.08 7.70
CA HIS A 579 4.70 -13.52 7.38
C HIS A 579 3.58 -13.82 8.40
N VAL A 580 3.83 -13.54 9.68
CA VAL A 580 2.91 -13.80 10.81
C VAL A 580 1.78 -12.79 10.93
N ASN A 581 1.90 -11.61 10.33
CA ASN A 581 0.94 -10.53 10.42
C ASN A 581 0.19 -10.28 9.11
N THR A 582 0.85 -10.35 7.96
CA THR A 582 0.19 -10.07 6.67
C THR A 582 -0.84 -11.13 6.28
N TRP A 583 -0.66 -12.40 6.68
CA TRP A 583 -1.59 -13.50 6.35
C TRP A 583 -2.83 -13.58 7.24
N VAL A 584 -2.72 -13.24 8.51
CA VAL A 584 -3.79 -13.53 9.48
C VAL A 584 -4.99 -12.58 9.38
N ALA A 585 -6.11 -12.84 10.06
CA ALA A 585 -7.20 -11.85 10.11
C ALA A 585 -6.79 -10.63 10.96
N TYR A 586 -7.51 -9.50 10.84
CA TYR A 586 -7.16 -8.26 11.55
C TYR A 586 -7.09 -8.45 13.09
N GLU A 587 -8.00 -9.25 13.66
CA GLU A 587 -8.00 -9.55 15.11
C GLU A 587 -6.85 -10.46 15.56
N GLU A 588 -6.27 -11.21 14.62
CA GLU A 588 -5.15 -12.12 14.85
C GLU A 588 -3.81 -11.39 14.73
N GLN A 589 -3.76 -10.31 13.94
CA GLN A 589 -2.60 -9.45 13.75
C GLN A 589 -2.06 -8.91 15.09
N ALA A 590 -0.73 -8.91 15.24
CA ALA A 590 -0.03 -8.36 16.38
C ALA A 590 0.68 -7.03 16.06
N SER A 591 1.11 -6.86 14.81
CA SER A 591 1.62 -5.61 14.25
C SER A 591 1.18 -5.55 12.78
N ASP A 592 1.06 -4.37 12.20
CA ASP A 592 0.91 -4.19 10.76
C ASP A 592 2.14 -4.55 9.91
N HIS A 593 3.28 -4.78 10.55
CA HIS A 593 4.52 -5.22 9.90
C HIS A 593 4.83 -6.69 10.18
N ASP A 594 5.37 -7.43 9.22
CA ASP A 594 5.97 -8.74 9.44
C ASP A 594 7.42 -8.60 9.92
N PRO A 595 7.86 -9.37 10.94
CA PRO A 595 9.24 -9.36 11.37
C PRO A 595 10.17 -10.05 10.36
N THR A 596 11.44 -9.65 10.39
CA THR A 596 12.50 -10.21 9.54
C THR A 596 13.63 -10.73 10.41
N VAL A 597 14.27 -11.83 10.01
CA VAL A 597 15.48 -12.37 10.66
C VAL A 597 16.55 -12.67 9.63
N ALA A 598 17.80 -12.36 9.98
CA ALA A 598 18.97 -12.67 9.18
C ALA A 598 19.99 -13.47 9.98
N LEU A 599 20.78 -14.28 9.28
CA LEU A 599 21.91 -15.03 9.83
C LEU A 599 23.19 -14.54 9.16
N LEU A 600 24.11 -14.00 9.96
CA LEU A 600 25.30 -13.30 9.46
C LEU A 600 26.57 -13.80 10.14
N ASN A 601 27.67 -13.83 9.38
CA ASN A 601 29.00 -14.10 9.91
C ASN A 601 29.69 -12.80 10.32
N VAL A 602 29.74 -12.54 11.63
CA VAL A 602 30.41 -11.38 12.22
C VAL A 602 31.84 -11.62 12.69
N CYS A 603 32.40 -12.83 12.55
CA CYS A 603 33.75 -13.16 13.03
C CYS A 603 34.86 -12.32 12.39
N VAL A 604 35.92 -12.04 13.14
CA VAL A 604 37.08 -11.18 12.74
C VAL A 604 37.79 -11.69 11.49
#